data_AF-A0A924ASR8-F1
#
_entry.id   AF-A0A924ASR8-F1
#
_cell.length_a   1.000
_cell.length_b   1.000
_cell.length_c   1.000
_cell.angle_alpha   90.00
_cell.angle_beta   90.00
_cell.angle_gamma   90.00
#
_symmetry.space_group_name_H-M   'P 1'
#
loop_
_entity.id
_entity.type
_entity.pdbx_description
1 polymer ?
#
loop_
_entity_poly.entity_id
_entity_poly.type
_entity_poly.pdbx_seq_one_letter_code
_entity_poly.pdbx_strand_id
1 'polypeptide(L)'
;MARASAYHEQAAAKAQQQAEQVRTAEQALLANPAVAALFGSYDPASVTEFLRFYAERKVRWLADGPSRLAFHESERLKYETEAYERLWDIQQKKLFNLQCQWRAGLLRLPGVDVIDQFYFWGHRPDYCPPAVLPPVTAAEVALYQDYLASPTCNDVGYRTRNRPDADEWQDYAGLRPPKPGDEEYHHPRAYPAWYRYHDEYHGTGHLRHLPDVRGERQRFYEQLARDEQERLHPAPTHDYDTRPWPSYEDQDALFDEFTRRFDPTPHLIELHRLHGEATWRHPDEDAAFTSSVVLDKEGNSLPLTEAYPDWRPALIDLANGIRRERLAAAMPAAFARYTLCIESSLRPPPPREKSAFDEENPVSLLHHREEVLRGRELNGEARDFEF
;
A
#
# COMPACT_ATOMS: atom_id res chain seq x y z
N MET A 1 -1.87 17.47 -23.63
CA MET A 1 -1.34 16.44 -24.55
C MET A 1 0.19 16.48 -24.65
N ALA A 2 0.84 17.62 -24.97
CA ALA A 2 2.30 17.69 -25.12
C ALA A 2 3.14 17.31 -23.86
N ARG A 3 2.67 17.62 -22.64
CA ARG A 3 3.38 17.26 -21.39
C ARG A 3 3.30 15.78 -21.02
N ALA A 4 2.23 15.09 -21.41
CA ALA A 4 2.09 13.64 -21.20
C ALA A 4 3.03 12.88 -22.14
N SER A 5 3.12 13.31 -23.42
CA SER A 5 4.06 12.74 -24.40
C SER A 5 5.51 12.81 -23.91
N ALA A 6 5.96 13.98 -23.43
CA ALA A 6 7.31 14.15 -22.90
C ALA A 6 7.60 13.30 -21.65
N TYR A 7 6.61 13.08 -20.78
CA TYR A 7 6.75 12.20 -19.62
C TYR A 7 6.88 10.73 -20.04
N HIS A 8 6.04 10.27 -20.96
CA HIS A 8 6.10 8.89 -21.47
C HIS A 8 7.38 8.64 -22.27
N GLU A 9 7.85 9.61 -23.06
CA GLU A 9 9.13 9.54 -23.77
C GLU A 9 10.31 9.47 -22.80
N GLN A 10 10.29 10.25 -21.72
CA GLN A 10 11.32 10.23 -20.69
C GLN A 10 11.30 8.93 -19.87
N ALA A 11 10.11 8.42 -19.54
CA ALA A 11 9.93 7.15 -18.85
C ALA A 11 10.38 5.97 -19.72
N ALA A 12 10.02 5.98 -21.01
CA ALA A 12 10.45 4.97 -21.98
C ALA A 12 11.97 5.00 -22.20
N ALA A 13 12.57 6.19 -22.33
CA ALA A 13 14.02 6.35 -22.45
C ALA A 13 14.76 5.84 -21.19
N LYS A 14 14.22 6.12 -20.00
CA LYS A 14 14.76 5.61 -18.73
C LYS A 14 14.65 4.08 -18.63
N ALA A 15 13.49 3.52 -19.00
CA ALA A 15 13.26 2.08 -19.01
C ALA A 15 14.18 1.37 -20.01
N GLN A 16 14.38 1.95 -21.19
CA GLN A 16 15.31 1.43 -22.19
C GLN A 16 16.76 1.47 -21.70
N GLN A 17 17.18 2.59 -21.09
CA GLN A 17 18.52 2.71 -20.50
C GLN A 17 18.74 1.68 -19.37
N GLN A 18 17.75 1.45 -18.52
CA GLN A 18 17.81 0.43 -17.47
C GLN A 18 17.89 -0.99 -18.07
N ALA A 19 17.09 -1.29 -19.10
CA ALA A 19 17.13 -2.59 -19.77
C ALA A 19 18.49 -2.86 -20.45
N GLU A 20 19.11 -1.83 -21.03
CA GLU A 20 20.46 -1.91 -21.61
C GLU A 20 21.53 -2.14 -20.53
N GLN A 21 21.41 -1.49 -19.37
CA GLN A 21 22.30 -1.70 -18.22
C GLN A 21 22.18 -3.12 -17.66
N VAL A 22 20.95 -3.64 -17.51
CA VAL A 22 20.71 -5.03 -17.08
C VAL A 22 21.32 -6.01 -18.06
N ARG A 23 21.06 -5.85 -19.37
CA ARG A 23 21.59 -6.72 -20.42
C ARG A 23 23.12 -6.71 -20.45
N THR A 24 23.73 -5.54 -20.28
CA THR A 24 25.19 -5.39 -20.24
C THR A 24 25.78 -6.09 -19.01
N ALA A 25 25.15 -5.94 -17.85
CA ALA A 25 25.56 -6.60 -16.62
C ALA A 25 25.40 -8.12 -16.69
N GLU A 26 24.28 -8.62 -17.24
CA GLU A 26 24.02 -10.04 -17.48
C GLU A 26 25.08 -10.67 -18.41
N GLN A 27 25.37 -10.03 -19.54
CA GLN A 27 26.38 -10.52 -20.49
C GLN A 27 27.78 -10.56 -19.88
N ALA A 28 28.14 -9.57 -19.05
CA ALA A 28 29.42 -9.55 -18.35
C ALA A 28 29.54 -10.69 -17.32
N LEU A 29 28.44 -11.06 -16.66
CA LEU A 29 28.40 -12.18 -15.72
C LEU A 29 28.45 -13.54 -16.43
N LEU A 30 27.73 -13.69 -17.55
CA LEU A 30 27.75 -14.91 -18.38
C LEU A 30 29.13 -15.17 -19.00
N ALA A 31 29.86 -14.12 -19.36
CA ALA A 31 31.21 -14.23 -19.89
C ALA A 31 32.29 -14.51 -18.83
N ASN A 32 31.92 -14.53 -17.54
CA ASN A 32 32.89 -14.70 -16.45
C ASN A 32 33.16 -16.19 -16.16
N PRO A 33 34.39 -16.69 -16.40
CA PRO A 33 34.71 -18.11 -16.22
C PRO A 33 34.60 -18.58 -14.76
N ALA A 34 34.71 -17.68 -13.78
CA ALA A 34 34.53 -18.02 -12.37
C ALA A 34 33.04 -18.17 -11.98
N VAL A 35 32.12 -17.57 -12.72
CA VAL A 35 30.66 -17.76 -12.57
C VAL A 35 30.27 -19.13 -13.13
N ALA A 36 30.78 -19.49 -14.30
CA ALA A 36 30.56 -20.81 -14.91
C ALA A 36 31.06 -21.97 -14.02
N ALA A 37 32.18 -21.77 -13.31
CA ALA A 37 32.72 -22.75 -12.36
C ALA A 37 31.85 -22.90 -11.08
N LEU A 38 31.22 -21.83 -10.61
CA LEU A 38 30.36 -21.83 -9.42
C LEU A 38 29.05 -22.59 -9.68
N PHE A 39 28.49 -22.44 -10.87
CA PHE A 39 27.21 -23.03 -11.24
C PHE A 39 27.31 -24.35 -12.01
N GLY A 40 28.50 -24.97 -12.07
CA GLY A 40 28.75 -26.17 -12.89
C GLY A 40 27.88 -27.40 -12.54
N SER A 41 27.18 -27.39 -11.41
CA SER A 41 26.23 -28.43 -10.98
C SER A 41 24.75 -28.09 -11.21
N TYR A 42 24.43 -26.90 -11.72
CA TYR A 42 23.06 -26.41 -11.90
C TYR A 42 22.62 -26.45 -13.36
N ASP A 43 21.31 -26.43 -13.59
CA ASP A 43 20.74 -26.40 -14.93
C ASP A 43 21.06 -25.06 -15.64
N PRO A 44 21.57 -25.06 -16.88
CA PRO A 44 21.96 -23.84 -17.58
C PRO A 44 20.86 -22.77 -17.71
N ALA A 45 19.58 -23.18 -17.80
CA ALA A 45 18.46 -22.24 -17.85
C ALA A 45 18.25 -21.57 -16.48
N SER A 46 18.37 -22.33 -15.38
CA SER A 46 18.31 -21.78 -14.02
C SER A 46 19.44 -20.78 -13.71
N VAL A 47 20.64 -21.05 -14.25
CA VAL A 47 21.81 -20.15 -14.12
C VAL A 47 21.59 -18.86 -14.89
N THR A 48 21.08 -18.95 -16.13
CA THR A 48 20.78 -17.77 -16.95
C THR A 48 19.74 -16.89 -16.27
N GLU A 49 18.68 -17.49 -15.73
CA GLU A 49 17.63 -16.79 -15.02
C GLU A 49 18.13 -16.15 -13.71
N PHE A 50 18.95 -16.86 -12.92
CA PHE A 50 19.57 -16.29 -11.72
C PHE A 50 20.44 -15.07 -12.05
N LEU A 51 21.28 -15.17 -13.08
CA LEU A 51 22.16 -14.06 -13.49
C LEU A 51 21.38 -12.85 -14.00
N ARG A 52 20.27 -13.08 -14.71
CA ARG A 52 19.33 -12.02 -15.10
C ARG A 52 18.73 -11.34 -13.87
N PHE A 53 18.18 -12.12 -12.93
CA PHE A 53 17.62 -11.56 -11.68
C PHE A 53 18.67 -10.82 -10.85
N TYR A 54 19.90 -11.31 -10.82
CA TYR A 54 21.01 -10.63 -10.16
C TYR A 54 21.36 -9.30 -10.81
N ALA A 55 21.48 -9.27 -12.13
CA ALA A 55 21.72 -8.04 -12.89
C ALA A 55 20.61 -7.01 -12.67
N GLU A 56 19.34 -7.43 -12.69
CA GLU A 56 18.18 -6.59 -12.41
C GLU A 56 18.22 -5.98 -11.00
N ARG A 57 18.46 -6.82 -9.97
CA ARG A 57 18.58 -6.37 -8.58
C ARG A 57 19.75 -5.40 -8.41
N LYS A 58 20.91 -5.70 -8.99
CA LYS A 58 22.10 -4.83 -8.92
C LYS A 58 21.88 -3.46 -9.55
N VAL A 59 21.28 -3.41 -10.74
CA VAL A 59 20.93 -2.14 -11.41
C VAL A 59 19.94 -1.34 -10.56
N ARG A 60 18.95 -2.01 -9.95
CA ARG A 60 18.01 -1.38 -9.02
C ARG A 60 18.69 -0.83 -7.76
N TRP A 61 19.62 -1.57 -7.15
CA TRP A 61 20.40 -1.10 -5.99
C TRP A 61 21.18 0.17 -6.31
N LEU A 62 21.85 0.21 -7.46
CA LEU A 62 22.64 1.36 -7.89
C LEU A 62 21.77 2.57 -8.25
N ALA A 63 20.60 2.34 -8.84
CA ALA A 63 19.66 3.40 -9.20
C ALA A 63 18.96 4.00 -7.96
N ASP A 64 18.54 3.16 -7.02
CA ASP A 64 17.71 3.56 -5.87
C ASP A 64 18.54 3.84 -4.61
N GLY A 65 19.78 3.36 -4.54
CA GLY A 65 20.68 3.43 -3.38
C GLY A 65 20.92 4.85 -2.84
N PRO A 66 21.24 5.83 -3.70
CA PRO A 66 21.40 7.23 -3.27
C PRO A 66 20.12 7.83 -2.67
N SER A 67 18.95 7.49 -3.23
CA SER A 67 17.65 7.93 -2.70
C SER A 67 17.33 7.27 -1.36
N ARG A 68 17.73 6.00 -1.16
CA ARG A 68 17.61 5.30 0.13
C ARG A 68 18.52 5.91 1.20
N LEU A 69 19.73 6.31 0.84
CA LEU A 69 20.65 7.04 1.73
C LEU A 69 20.09 8.42 2.11
N ALA A 70 19.59 9.20 1.15
CA ALA A 70 18.96 10.48 1.40
C ALA A 70 17.64 10.37 2.22
N PHE A 71 16.92 9.26 2.06
CA PHE A 71 15.72 8.95 2.85
C PHE A 71 16.04 8.69 4.33
N HIS A 72 17.20 8.11 4.63
CA HIS A 72 17.71 7.98 6.00
C HIS A 72 18.14 9.33 6.62
N GLU A 73 18.48 10.33 5.79
CA GLU A 73 18.99 11.62 6.25
C GLU A 73 17.89 12.70 6.44
N SER A 74 16.71 12.55 5.83
CA SER A 74 15.64 13.58 5.93
C SER A 74 14.72 13.47 7.15
N GLU A 75 15.28 13.16 8.33
CA GLU A 75 14.56 13.02 9.61
C GLU A 75 13.69 14.24 9.97
N ARG A 76 14.05 15.43 9.47
CA ARG A 76 13.30 16.67 9.71
C ARG A 76 11.97 16.73 8.94
N LEU A 77 11.88 16.06 7.79
CA LEU A 77 10.68 16.01 6.96
C LEU A 77 9.84 14.75 7.22
N LYS A 78 10.32 13.79 8.01
CA LYS A 78 9.62 12.51 8.21
C LYS A 78 8.25 12.71 8.84
N TYR A 79 8.18 13.50 9.91
CA TYR A 79 6.92 13.75 10.61
C TYR A 79 5.99 14.68 9.85
N GLU A 80 6.54 15.65 9.09
CA GLU A 80 5.73 16.48 8.20
C GLU A 80 5.15 15.69 7.02
N THR A 81 5.95 14.80 6.43
CA THR A 81 5.52 13.90 5.35
C THR A 81 4.47 12.95 5.89
N GLU A 82 4.74 12.30 7.01
CA GLU A 82 3.80 11.39 7.64
C GLU A 82 2.50 12.10 8.04
N ALA A 83 2.58 13.26 8.70
CA ALA A 83 1.40 14.05 9.09
C ALA A 83 0.53 14.38 7.89
N TYR A 84 1.14 14.75 6.78
CA TYR A 84 0.42 15.01 5.53
C TYR A 84 -0.28 13.75 5.02
N GLU A 85 0.35 12.58 5.13
CA GLU A 85 -0.28 11.33 4.74
C GLU A 85 -1.40 10.89 5.70
N ARG A 86 -1.32 11.24 7.00
CA ARG A 86 -2.39 10.99 7.98
C ARG A 86 -3.65 11.80 7.74
N LEU A 87 -3.58 12.90 7.00
CA LEU A 87 -4.78 13.58 6.49
C LEU A 87 -5.63 12.63 5.63
N TRP A 88 -5.03 11.60 5.02
CA TRP A 88 -5.80 10.64 4.24
C TRP A 88 -6.51 9.60 5.09
N ASP A 89 -6.06 9.29 6.30
CA ASP A 89 -6.82 8.42 7.20
C ASP A 89 -8.17 9.04 7.56
N ILE A 90 -8.19 10.38 7.70
CA ILE A 90 -9.42 11.16 7.86
C ILE A 90 -10.31 10.97 6.63
N GLN A 91 -9.77 11.13 5.42
CA GLN A 91 -10.54 10.95 4.19
C GLN A 91 -11.02 9.50 3.98
N GLN A 92 -10.19 8.50 4.32
CA GLN A 92 -10.58 7.09 4.26
C GLN A 92 -11.80 6.81 5.13
N LYS A 93 -11.80 7.32 6.37
CA LYS A 93 -12.92 7.11 7.29
C LYS A 93 -14.21 7.76 6.80
N LYS A 94 -14.12 8.99 6.28
CA LYS A 94 -15.27 9.68 5.67
C LYS A 94 -15.83 8.87 4.50
N LEU A 95 -14.95 8.43 3.60
CA LEU A 95 -15.30 7.63 2.45
C LEU A 95 -15.94 6.28 2.85
N PHE A 96 -15.39 5.60 3.85
CA PHE A 96 -15.91 4.33 4.36
C PHE A 96 -17.31 4.49 4.97
N ASN A 97 -17.55 5.56 5.73
CA ASN A 97 -18.87 5.85 6.29
C ASN A 97 -19.91 6.17 5.19
N LEU A 98 -19.49 6.87 4.12
CA LEU A 98 -20.33 7.09 2.94
C LEU A 98 -20.63 5.78 2.22
N GLN A 99 -19.61 4.94 2.04
CA GLN A 99 -19.73 3.62 1.43
C GLN A 99 -20.75 2.76 2.18
N CYS A 100 -20.64 2.64 3.50
CA CYS A 100 -21.57 1.86 4.33
C CYS A 100 -23.03 2.28 4.12
N GLN A 101 -23.31 3.58 4.15
CA GLN A 101 -24.66 4.11 3.98
C GLN A 101 -25.18 3.94 2.55
N TRP A 102 -24.31 4.16 1.55
CA TRP A 102 -24.66 3.98 0.14
C TRP A 102 -25.00 2.51 -0.16
N ARG A 103 -24.18 1.57 0.34
CA ARG A 103 -24.40 0.11 0.17
C ARG A 103 -25.71 -0.34 0.80
N ALA A 104 -26.07 0.25 1.93
CA ALA A 104 -27.34 0.00 2.62
C ALA A 104 -28.55 0.67 1.96
N GLY A 105 -28.35 1.49 0.91
CA GLY A 105 -29.41 2.24 0.24
C GLY A 105 -29.96 3.42 1.06
N LEU A 106 -29.27 3.84 2.12
CA LEU A 106 -29.70 4.94 2.98
C LEU A 106 -29.44 6.32 2.36
N LEU A 107 -28.52 6.40 1.41
CA LEU A 107 -28.23 7.63 0.68
C LEU A 107 -27.93 7.36 -0.80
N ARG A 108 -28.06 8.41 -1.61
CA ARG A 108 -27.63 8.43 -3.01
C ARG A 108 -26.56 9.50 -3.18
N LEU A 109 -25.48 9.14 -3.85
CA LEU A 109 -24.37 10.06 -4.14
C LEU A 109 -24.38 10.36 -5.64
N PRO A 110 -24.44 11.63 -6.05
CA PRO A 110 -24.37 12.00 -7.46
C PRO A 110 -23.08 11.46 -8.12
N GLY A 111 -23.24 10.74 -9.23
CA GLY A 111 -22.11 10.18 -9.99
C GLY A 111 -21.45 8.95 -9.35
N VAL A 112 -22.09 8.34 -8.34
CA VAL A 112 -21.69 7.03 -7.79
C VAL A 112 -22.66 5.97 -8.28
N ASP A 113 -22.18 5.17 -9.22
CA ASP A 113 -22.94 4.17 -9.95
C ASP A 113 -22.65 2.76 -9.42
N VAL A 114 -21.40 2.49 -9.04
CA VAL A 114 -20.91 1.17 -8.60
C VAL A 114 -19.98 1.28 -7.39
N ILE A 115 -19.84 0.19 -6.65
CA ILE A 115 -19.01 0.04 -5.45
C ILE A 115 -17.53 0.29 -5.75
N ASP A 116 -17.07 -0.11 -6.93
CA ASP A 116 -15.67 -0.03 -7.35
C ASP A 116 -15.14 1.40 -7.36
N GLN A 117 -16.04 2.39 -7.43
CA GLN A 117 -15.68 3.80 -7.24
C GLN A 117 -15.14 4.07 -5.84
N PHE A 118 -15.68 3.43 -4.79
CA PHE A 118 -15.18 3.56 -3.43
C PHE A 118 -13.81 2.91 -3.26
N TYR A 119 -13.55 1.74 -3.86
CA TYR A 119 -12.21 1.13 -3.84
C TYR A 119 -11.19 2.01 -4.58
N PHE A 120 -11.56 2.49 -5.76
CA PHE A 120 -10.74 3.46 -6.52
C PHE A 120 -10.45 4.73 -5.70
N TRP A 121 -11.46 5.31 -5.04
CA TRP A 121 -11.28 6.47 -4.18
C TRP A 121 -10.56 6.17 -2.87
N GLY A 122 -10.54 4.91 -2.40
CA GLY A 122 -9.69 4.47 -1.30
C GLY A 122 -8.21 4.67 -1.66
N HIS A 123 -7.82 4.31 -2.87
CA HIS A 123 -6.48 4.61 -3.38
C HIS A 123 -6.25 6.08 -3.68
N ARG A 124 -7.23 6.70 -4.35
CA ARG A 124 -7.13 8.04 -4.94
C ARG A 124 -8.26 8.95 -4.42
N PRO A 125 -8.25 9.32 -3.12
CA PRO A 125 -9.28 10.20 -2.57
C PRO A 125 -9.22 11.60 -3.22
N ASP A 126 -8.08 11.98 -3.80
CA ASP A 126 -7.89 13.19 -4.60
C ASP A 126 -8.68 13.20 -5.92
N TYR A 127 -9.19 12.06 -6.37
CA TYR A 127 -10.06 11.92 -7.54
C TYR A 127 -11.55 11.89 -7.17
N CYS A 128 -11.89 11.81 -5.89
CA CYS A 128 -13.26 11.88 -5.45
C CYS A 128 -13.76 13.34 -5.56
N PRO A 129 -14.95 13.59 -6.17
CA PRO A 129 -15.50 14.94 -6.24
C PRO A 129 -15.68 15.54 -4.85
N PRO A 130 -15.32 16.82 -4.62
CA PRO A 130 -15.53 17.49 -3.33
C PRO A 130 -16.99 17.53 -2.86
N ALA A 131 -17.95 17.43 -3.80
CA ALA A 131 -19.38 17.32 -3.51
C ALA A 131 -19.78 15.97 -2.90
N VAL A 132 -18.96 14.93 -3.12
CA VAL A 132 -19.15 13.58 -2.56
C VAL A 132 -18.29 13.44 -1.30
N LEU A 133 -17.01 13.78 -1.38
CA LEU A 133 -16.05 13.71 -0.28
C LEU A 133 -15.47 15.10 0.01
N PRO A 134 -16.05 15.85 0.97
CA PRO A 134 -15.55 17.17 1.32
C PRO A 134 -14.08 17.13 1.76
N PRO A 135 -13.32 18.21 1.52
CA PRO A 135 -11.95 18.34 2.02
C PRO A 135 -11.84 18.12 3.54
N VAL A 136 -10.64 17.77 4.00
CA VAL A 136 -10.34 17.68 5.42
C VAL A 136 -10.54 19.05 6.07
N THR A 137 -11.12 19.07 7.26
CA THR A 137 -11.40 20.28 8.04
C THR A 137 -10.47 20.40 9.25
N ALA A 138 -10.32 21.62 9.78
CA ALA A 138 -9.52 21.85 10.98
C ALA A 138 -10.04 21.08 12.21
N ALA A 139 -11.36 20.90 12.33
CA ALA A 139 -11.96 20.14 13.42
C ALA A 139 -11.63 18.64 13.31
N GLU A 140 -11.61 18.08 12.11
CA GLU A 140 -11.20 16.68 11.88
C GLU A 140 -9.70 16.49 12.15
N VAL A 141 -8.86 17.47 11.82
CA VAL A 141 -7.44 17.44 12.17
C VAL A 141 -7.25 17.49 13.68
N ALA A 142 -7.97 18.37 14.39
CA ALA A 142 -7.93 18.42 15.85
C ALA A 142 -8.36 17.08 16.48
N LEU A 143 -9.44 16.47 15.97
CA LEU A 143 -9.88 15.15 16.43
C LEU A 143 -8.82 14.06 16.17
N TYR A 144 -8.12 14.13 15.04
CA TYR A 144 -7.03 13.20 14.75
C TYR A 144 -5.82 13.43 15.67
N GLN A 145 -5.52 14.68 16.04
CA GLN A 145 -4.50 14.98 17.06
C GLN A 145 -4.90 14.43 18.44
N ASP A 146 -6.18 14.54 18.81
CA ASP A 146 -6.70 13.93 20.05
C ASP A 146 -6.57 12.40 20.01
N TYR A 147 -6.86 11.78 18.87
CA TYR A 147 -6.61 10.35 18.66
C TYR A 147 -5.13 10.02 18.88
N LEU A 148 -4.19 10.74 18.27
CA LEU A 148 -2.75 10.50 18.43
C LEU A 148 -2.28 10.63 19.88
N ALA A 149 -2.91 11.52 20.67
CA ALA A 149 -2.64 11.68 22.09
C ALA A 149 -3.34 10.64 22.98
N SER A 150 -4.33 9.91 22.45
CA SER A 150 -5.14 8.96 23.21
C SER A 150 -4.38 7.65 23.51
N PRO A 151 -4.66 6.99 24.65
CA PRO A 151 -4.12 5.66 24.94
C PRO A 151 -4.68 4.58 24.01
N THR A 152 -5.79 4.85 23.31
CA THR A 152 -6.41 3.94 22.34
C THR A 152 -5.72 3.95 20.97
N CYS A 153 -4.80 4.89 20.74
CA CYS A 153 -4.01 4.91 19.51
C CYS A 153 -2.98 3.80 19.50
N ASN A 154 -3.18 2.83 18.60
CA ASN A 154 -2.25 1.74 18.33
C ASN A 154 -1.57 1.88 16.95
N ASP A 155 -1.48 3.11 16.43
CA ASP A 155 -0.78 3.42 15.18
C ASP A 155 0.72 3.16 15.36
N VAL A 156 1.11 1.93 15.05
CA VAL A 156 2.51 1.53 14.90
C VAL A 156 2.98 2.06 13.56
N GLY A 157 4.16 2.70 13.54
CA GLY A 157 4.57 3.56 12.44
C GLY A 157 4.53 2.97 11.02
N TYR A 158 4.67 3.88 10.04
CA TYR A 158 4.56 3.72 8.59
C TYR A 158 5.32 2.55 7.94
N ARG A 159 6.25 1.90 8.66
CA ARG A 159 7.10 0.83 8.12
C ARG A 159 6.79 -0.56 8.65
N THR A 160 5.73 -0.70 9.43
CA THR A 160 5.28 -2.04 9.83
C THR A 160 4.39 -2.61 8.73
N ARG A 161 4.56 -3.90 8.40
CA ARG A 161 3.68 -4.72 7.53
C ARG A 161 2.19 -4.72 7.92
N ASN A 162 1.79 -3.90 8.90
CA ASN A 162 0.50 -3.93 9.58
C ASN A 162 -0.39 -2.72 9.26
N ARG A 163 0.05 -1.76 8.42
CA ARG A 163 -0.89 -0.75 7.91
C ARG A 163 -1.70 -1.39 6.78
N PRO A 164 -3.03 -1.31 6.83
CA PRO A 164 -3.82 -1.87 5.75
C PRO A 164 -3.53 -1.13 4.44
N ASP A 165 -3.38 -1.86 3.32
CA ASP A 165 -3.31 -1.25 1.99
C ASP A 165 -4.61 -0.46 1.74
N ALA A 166 -4.58 0.57 0.89
CA ALA A 166 -5.72 1.48 0.76
C ALA A 166 -7.05 0.79 0.38
N ASP A 167 -6.99 -0.31 -0.37
CA ASP A 167 -8.13 -1.21 -0.62
C ASP A 167 -8.73 -1.79 0.65
N GLU A 168 -7.88 -2.12 1.61
CA GLU A 168 -8.27 -2.71 2.87
C GLU A 168 -9.02 -1.71 3.76
N TRP A 169 -8.81 -0.40 3.56
CA TRP A 169 -9.57 0.66 4.26
C TRP A 169 -11.01 0.79 3.75
N GLN A 170 -11.27 0.33 2.52
CA GLN A 170 -12.59 0.34 1.89
C GLN A 170 -13.21 -1.06 1.78
N ASP A 171 -12.54 -2.09 2.33
CA ASP A 171 -13.04 -3.46 2.39
C ASP A 171 -14.15 -3.61 3.43
N TYR A 172 -15.37 -3.24 3.03
CA TYR A 172 -16.56 -3.39 3.86
C TYR A 172 -16.76 -4.83 4.35
N ALA A 173 -16.45 -5.85 3.55
CA ALA A 173 -16.68 -7.24 3.92
C ALA A 173 -15.72 -7.69 5.03
N GLY A 174 -14.42 -7.40 4.89
CA GLY A 174 -13.40 -7.73 5.88
C GLY A 174 -13.47 -6.91 7.17
N LEU A 175 -14.02 -5.68 7.10
CA LEU A 175 -14.15 -4.77 8.25
C LEU A 175 -15.47 -4.94 9.04
N ARG A 176 -16.43 -5.69 8.51
CA ARG A 176 -17.67 -6.03 9.21
C ARG A 176 -17.39 -7.09 10.29
N PRO A 177 -18.05 -7.04 11.46
CA PRO A 177 -17.95 -8.14 12.41
C PRO A 177 -18.48 -9.44 11.80
N PRO A 178 -17.85 -10.58 12.11
CA PRO A 178 -18.29 -11.89 11.62
C PRO A 178 -19.72 -12.18 12.08
N LYS A 179 -20.53 -12.81 11.22
CA LYS A 179 -21.86 -13.29 11.62
C LYS A 179 -21.74 -14.65 12.31
N PRO A 180 -22.63 -14.98 13.25
CA PRO A 180 -22.70 -16.33 13.82
C PRO A 180 -22.94 -17.35 12.70
N GLY A 181 -22.00 -18.28 12.49
CA GLY A 181 -22.07 -19.30 11.46
C GLY A 181 -21.27 -19.03 10.18
N ASP A 182 -20.59 -17.88 10.06
CA ASP A 182 -19.57 -17.70 9.03
C ASP A 182 -18.39 -18.63 9.34
N GLU A 183 -18.14 -19.64 8.51
CA GLU A 183 -16.93 -20.46 8.61
C GLU A 183 -15.68 -19.58 8.43
N GLU A 184 -14.62 -19.95 9.15
CA GLU A 184 -13.33 -19.28 9.41
C GLU A 184 -12.49 -18.94 8.16
N TYR A 185 -13.10 -18.76 6.99
CA TYR A 185 -12.39 -18.52 5.72
C TYR A 185 -12.00 -17.06 5.49
N HIS A 186 -12.50 -16.14 6.30
CA HIS A 186 -12.01 -14.77 6.34
C HIS A 186 -11.52 -14.50 7.76
N HIS A 187 -10.20 -14.48 7.97
CA HIS A 187 -9.67 -13.83 9.17
C HIS A 187 -10.20 -12.39 9.16
N PRO A 188 -11.12 -12.03 10.07
CA PRO A 188 -11.70 -10.69 10.06
C PRO A 188 -10.56 -9.70 10.17
N ARG A 189 -10.44 -8.80 9.19
CA ARG A 189 -9.38 -7.80 9.19
C ARG A 189 -9.51 -6.95 10.44
N ALA A 190 -8.38 -6.61 11.05
CA ALA A 190 -8.38 -5.77 12.23
C ALA A 190 -9.02 -4.42 11.90
N TYR A 191 -10.12 -4.10 12.59
CA TYR A 191 -10.80 -2.82 12.37
C TYR A 191 -9.87 -1.67 12.76
N PRO A 192 -9.57 -0.70 11.87
CA PRO A 192 -8.58 0.34 12.14
C PRO A 192 -8.85 1.09 13.43
N ALA A 193 -7.83 1.33 14.26
CA ALA A 193 -8.03 2.03 15.53
C ALA A 193 -8.51 3.47 15.36
N TRP A 194 -8.05 4.17 14.32
CA TRP A 194 -8.61 5.47 13.95
C TRP A 194 -10.12 5.38 13.68
N TYR A 195 -10.58 4.33 12.97
CA TYR A 195 -12.01 4.15 12.70
C TYR A 195 -12.80 3.95 13.99
N ARG A 196 -12.29 3.13 14.92
CA ARG A 196 -12.91 2.94 16.25
C ARG A 196 -13.02 4.25 17.03
N TYR A 197 -11.91 4.98 17.12
CA TYR A 197 -11.87 6.25 17.85
C TYR A 197 -12.86 7.27 17.26
N HIS A 198 -12.88 7.40 15.94
CA HIS A 198 -13.84 8.25 15.24
C HIS A 198 -15.29 7.80 15.49
N ASP A 199 -15.55 6.49 15.44
CA ASP A 199 -16.89 5.93 15.65
C ASP A 199 -17.42 6.14 17.06
N GLU A 200 -16.55 6.03 18.07
CA GLU A 200 -16.86 6.31 19.46
C GLU A 200 -17.16 7.80 19.66
N TYR A 201 -16.34 8.69 19.08
CA TYR A 201 -16.53 10.13 19.18
C TYR A 201 -17.82 10.61 18.51
N HIS A 202 -18.15 10.08 17.33
CA HIS A 202 -19.32 10.50 16.53
C HIS A 202 -20.56 9.60 16.70
N GLY A 203 -20.48 8.50 17.45
CA GLY A 203 -21.56 7.50 17.54
C GLY A 203 -21.85 6.77 16.21
N THR A 204 -20.87 6.67 15.32
CA THR A 204 -21.04 6.13 13.95
C THR A 204 -20.67 4.66 13.81
N GLY A 205 -20.32 3.99 14.90
CA GLY A 205 -19.93 2.56 14.89
C GLY A 205 -21.00 1.62 14.34
N HIS A 206 -22.28 2.00 14.42
CA HIS A 206 -23.39 1.22 13.85
C HIS A 206 -23.34 1.12 12.31
N LEU A 207 -22.67 2.05 11.62
CA LEU A 207 -22.64 2.10 10.15
C LEU A 207 -22.00 0.84 9.54
N ARG A 208 -20.97 0.28 10.19
CA ARG A 208 -20.31 -0.94 9.72
C ARG A 208 -21.19 -2.19 9.80
N HIS A 209 -22.32 -2.12 10.51
CA HIS A 209 -23.29 -3.22 10.67
C HIS A 209 -24.47 -3.12 9.69
N LEU A 210 -24.58 -2.02 8.93
CA LEU A 210 -25.63 -1.84 7.95
C LEU A 210 -25.58 -2.93 6.88
N PRO A 211 -26.71 -3.33 6.26
CA PRO A 211 -26.71 -4.38 5.23
C PRO A 211 -26.04 -3.95 3.92
N ASP A 212 -25.55 -4.92 3.14
CA ASP A 212 -24.91 -4.71 1.84
C ASP A 212 -25.89 -4.87 0.66
N VAL A 213 -27.01 -4.16 0.69
CA VAL A 213 -28.10 -4.36 -0.28
C VAL A 213 -27.65 -4.09 -1.72
N ARG A 214 -27.02 -2.93 -1.95
CA ARG A 214 -26.56 -2.57 -3.30
C ARG A 214 -25.39 -3.44 -3.76
N GLY A 215 -24.52 -3.85 -2.85
CA GLY A 215 -23.37 -4.68 -3.23
C GLY A 215 -23.70 -6.11 -3.55
N GLU A 216 -24.69 -6.68 -2.87
CA GLU A 216 -25.23 -7.99 -3.23
C GLU A 216 -25.88 -7.94 -4.63
N ARG A 217 -26.64 -6.87 -4.94
CA ARG A 217 -27.21 -6.66 -6.28
C ARG A 217 -26.15 -6.47 -7.36
N GLN A 218 -25.15 -5.64 -7.09
CA GLN A 218 -24.07 -5.40 -8.05
C GLN A 218 -23.33 -6.70 -8.40
N ARG A 219 -22.89 -7.46 -7.39
CA ARG A 219 -22.22 -8.76 -7.58
C ARG A 219 -23.09 -9.74 -8.36
N PHE A 220 -24.39 -9.75 -8.11
CA PHE A 220 -25.34 -10.57 -8.86
C PHE A 220 -25.34 -10.21 -10.35
N TYR A 221 -25.44 -8.93 -10.71
CA TYR A 221 -25.43 -8.51 -12.12
C TYR A 221 -24.07 -8.73 -12.78
N GLU A 222 -22.97 -8.45 -12.10
CA GLU A 222 -21.63 -8.75 -12.62
C GLU A 222 -21.45 -10.24 -12.90
N GLN A 223 -21.95 -11.11 -12.01
CA GLN A 223 -21.88 -12.55 -12.23
C GLN A 223 -22.65 -12.96 -13.48
N LEU A 224 -23.86 -12.42 -13.72
CA LEU A 224 -24.62 -12.72 -14.94
C LEU A 224 -23.86 -12.31 -16.21
N ALA A 225 -23.20 -11.15 -16.20
CA ALA A 225 -22.40 -10.69 -17.33
C ALA A 225 -21.16 -11.56 -17.56
N ARG A 226 -20.46 -11.95 -16.49
CA ARG A 226 -19.30 -12.86 -16.56
C ARG A 226 -19.69 -14.24 -17.06
N ASP A 227 -20.79 -14.82 -16.56
CA ASP A 227 -21.31 -16.11 -17.01
C ASP A 227 -21.65 -16.10 -18.51
N GLU A 228 -22.22 -14.99 -19.01
CA GLU A 228 -22.46 -14.83 -20.45
C GLU A 228 -21.14 -14.78 -21.23
N GLN A 229 -20.17 -13.99 -20.76
CA GLN A 229 -18.88 -13.83 -21.42
C GLN A 229 -18.10 -15.15 -21.47
N GLU A 230 -18.08 -15.92 -20.38
CA GLU A 230 -17.47 -17.24 -20.32
C GLU A 230 -18.16 -18.23 -21.28
N ARG A 231 -19.49 -18.14 -21.43
CA ARG A 231 -20.24 -18.96 -22.40
C ARG A 231 -19.91 -18.60 -23.86
N LEU A 232 -19.71 -17.32 -24.16
CA LEU A 232 -19.37 -16.84 -25.50
C LEU A 232 -17.89 -17.04 -25.84
N HIS A 233 -17.03 -17.02 -24.82
CA HIS A 233 -15.57 -17.11 -24.92
C HIS A 233 -15.06 -18.14 -23.90
N PRO A 234 -15.31 -19.44 -24.12
CA PRO A 234 -14.80 -20.47 -23.22
C PRO A 234 -13.27 -20.38 -23.14
N ALA A 235 -12.75 -20.42 -21.92
CA ALA A 235 -11.32 -20.29 -21.69
C ALA A 235 -10.54 -21.37 -22.48
N PRO A 236 -9.45 -21.02 -23.17
CA PRO A 236 -8.60 -22.01 -23.79
C PRO A 236 -8.00 -22.91 -22.72
N THR A 237 -8.08 -24.23 -22.92
CA THR A 237 -7.36 -25.20 -22.08
C THR A 237 -5.86 -24.99 -22.25
N HIS A 238 -5.19 -24.53 -21.19
CA HIS A 238 -3.74 -24.44 -21.16
C HIS A 238 -3.17 -25.74 -20.58
N ASP A 239 -2.19 -26.32 -21.27
CA ASP A 239 -1.36 -27.40 -20.74
C ASP A 239 -0.28 -26.73 -19.88
N TYR A 240 -0.38 -26.83 -18.56
CA TYR A 240 0.61 -26.27 -17.66
C TYR A 240 1.81 -27.22 -17.56
N ASP A 241 3.01 -26.69 -17.79
CA ASP A 241 4.26 -27.43 -17.56
C ASP A 241 4.41 -27.73 -16.06
N THR A 242 4.46 -29.01 -15.71
CA THR A 242 4.45 -29.51 -14.33
C THR A 242 5.85 -29.69 -13.72
N ARG A 243 6.90 -29.25 -14.42
CA ARG A 243 8.27 -29.37 -13.93
C ARG A 243 8.53 -28.41 -12.76
N PRO A 244 9.24 -28.86 -11.71
CA PRO A 244 9.43 -28.08 -10.49
C PRO A 244 10.36 -26.87 -10.70
N TRP A 245 9.99 -25.77 -10.05
CA TRP A 245 10.79 -24.55 -9.95
C TRP A 245 11.80 -24.64 -8.79
N PRO A 246 12.97 -23.98 -8.87
CA PRO A 246 13.90 -23.87 -7.75
C PRO A 246 13.22 -23.19 -6.56
N SER A 247 13.54 -23.63 -5.34
CA SER A 247 12.99 -23.03 -4.12
C SER A 247 13.44 -21.56 -3.99
N TYR A 248 12.56 -20.70 -3.49
CA TYR A 248 12.89 -19.30 -3.20
C TYR A 248 14.00 -19.17 -2.14
N GLU A 249 14.14 -20.16 -1.25
CA GLU A 249 15.05 -20.12 -0.09
C GLU A 249 16.52 -20.32 -0.49
N ASP A 250 16.80 -21.09 -1.54
CA ASP A 250 18.18 -21.29 -2.04
C ASP A 250 18.73 -20.02 -2.72
N GLN A 251 17.85 -19.19 -3.28
CA GLN A 251 18.25 -18.04 -4.08
C GLN A 251 18.90 -16.95 -3.22
N ASP A 252 18.34 -16.58 -2.06
CA ASP A 252 18.85 -15.48 -1.25
C ASP A 252 20.26 -15.77 -0.66
N ALA A 253 20.53 -17.00 -0.24
CA ALA A 253 21.87 -17.40 0.20
C ALA A 253 22.90 -17.38 -0.96
N LEU A 254 22.47 -17.77 -2.17
CA LEU A 254 23.26 -17.66 -3.39
C LEU A 254 23.51 -16.20 -3.76
N PHE A 255 22.54 -15.30 -3.60
CA PHE A 255 22.69 -13.84 -3.82
C PHE A 255 23.79 -13.25 -2.92
N ASP A 256 23.74 -13.58 -1.63
CA ASP A 256 24.70 -13.17 -0.61
C ASP A 256 26.14 -13.59 -0.94
N GLU A 257 26.33 -14.86 -1.30
CA GLU A 257 27.64 -15.40 -1.68
C GLU A 257 28.13 -14.75 -2.98
N PHE A 258 27.24 -14.59 -3.96
CA PHE A 258 27.57 -14.07 -5.28
C PHE A 258 27.99 -12.59 -5.22
N THR A 259 27.29 -11.74 -4.45
CA THR A 259 27.68 -10.33 -4.26
C THR A 259 29.05 -10.20 -3.60
N ARG A 260 29.33 -10.98 -2.55
CA ARG A 260 30.64 -10.93 -1.88
C ARG A 260 31.79 -11.37 -2.79
N ARG A 261 31.53 -12.30 -3.71
CA ARG A 261 32.56 -12.90 -4.55
C ARG A 261 32.83 -12.10 -5.83
N PHE A 262 31.80 -11.54 -6.44
CA PHE A 262 31.89 -10.89 -7.75
C PHE A 262 31.72 -9.37 -7.71
N ASP A 263 31.20 -8.82 -6.62
CA ASP A 263 30.96 -7.38 -6.43
C ASP A 263 31.41 -6.87 -5.03
N PRO A 264 32.65 -7.13 -4.58
CA PRO A 264 33.09 -6.92 -3.19
C PRO A 264 33.27 -5.45 -2.78
N THR A 265 32.81 -4.49 -3.59
CA THR A 265 33.00 -3.07 -3.24
C THR A 265 32.19 -2.73 -1.98
N PRO A 266 32.78 -2.02 -1.00
CA PRO A 266 32.07 -1.64 0.22
C PRO A 266 30.73 -0.93 -0.04
N HIS A 267 30.66 -0.17 -1.14
CA HIS A 267 29.44 0.51 -1.57
C HIS A 267 28.33 -0.44 -2.02
N LEU A 268 28.61 -1.43 -2.89
CA LEU A 268 27.61 -2.40 -3.33
C LEU A 268 27.19 -3.37 -2.22
N ILE A 269 28.13 -3.78 -1.36
CA ILE A 269 27.83 -4.58 -0.17
C ILE A 269 26.87 -3.81 0.74
N GLU A 270 27.10 -2.52 0.95
CA GLU A 270 26.22 -1.68 1.76
C GLU A 270 24.83 -1.50 1.14
N LEU A 271 24.75 -1.28 -0.17
CA LEU A 271 23.46 -1.18 -0.87
C LEU A 271 22.68 -2.50 -0.85
N HIS A 272 23.37 -3.64 -0.97
CA HIS A 272 22.80 -4.97 -0.84
C HIS A 272 22.31 -5.23 0.59
N ARG A 273 23.11 -4.87 1.60
CA ARG A 273 22.73 -4.95 3.02
C ARG A 273 21.47 -4.13 3.29
N LEU A 274 21.42 -2.87 2.85
CA LEU A 274 20.24 -2.00 2.99
C LEU A 274 19.00 -2.55 2.26
N HIS A 275 19.19 -3.36 1.22
CA HIS A 275 18.10 -4.04 0.52
C HIS A 275 17.61 -5.26 1.30
N GLY A 276 18.52 -6.15 1.75
CA GLY A 276 18.22 -7.36 2.52
C GLY A 276 17.62 -7.07 3.90
N GLU A 277 18.07 -6.01 4.57
CA GLU A 277 17.50 -5.55 5.84
C GLU A 277 16.06 -5.06 5.71
N ALA A 278 15.67 -4.60 4.52
CA ALA A 278 14.29 -4.24 4.24
C ALA A 278 13.42 -5.46 3.88
N THR A 279 14.01 -6.62 3.58
CA THR A 279 13.27 -7.81 3.08
C THR A 279 13.07 -8.90 4.14
N TRP A 280 13.99 -9.10 5.10
CA TRP A 280 13.90 -10.22 6.05
C TRP A 280 14.50 -9.93 7.45
N ARG A 281 13.77 -9.20 8.29
CA ARG A 281 14.03 -9.16 9.75
C ARG A 281 12.78 -9.57 10.53
N HIS A 282 12.97 -10.34 11.60
CA HIS A 282 11.88 -10.74 12.49
C HIS A 282 11.23 -9.49 13.13
N PRO A 283 9.90 -9.36 13.13
CA PRO A 283 9.21 -8.11 13.50
C PRO A 283 9.52 -7.58 14.90
N ASP A 284 9.72 -8.47 15.87
CA ASP A 284 9.81 -8.10 17.29
C ASP A 284 11.22 -7.63 17.71
N GLU A 285 12.27 -8.17 17.08
CA GLU A 285 13.66 -7.70 17.32
C GLU A 285 13.93 -6.36 16.63
N ASP A 286 13.27 -6.09 15.50
CA ASP A 286 13.40 -4.84 14.74
C ASP A 286 12.69 -3.66 15.42
N ALA A 287 11.54 -3.90 16.07
CA ALA A 287 10.77 -2.84 16.72
C ALA A 287 11.52 -2.23 17.92
N ALA A 288 12.07 -3.05 18.81
CA ALA A 288 12.81 -2.57 19.98
C ALA A 288 14.15 -1.92 19.59
N PHE A 289 14.86 -2.49 18.59
CA PHE A 289 16.10 -1.91 18.08
C PHE A 289 15.85 -0.57 17.37
N THR A 290 14.88 -0.49 16.46
CA THR A 290 14.49 0.76 15.79
C THR A 290 14.04 1.81 16.80
N SER A 291 13.27 1.40 17.81
CA SER A 291 12.87 2.27 18.92
C SER A 291 14.09 2.80 19.68
N SER A 292 15.06 1.95 19.99
CA SER A 292 16.30 2.37 20.68
C SER A 292 17.11 3.39 19.87
N VAL A 293 17.18 3.25 18.54
CA VAL A 293 17.85 4.21 17.64
C VAL A 293 17.13 5.55 17.59
N VAL A 294 15.80 5.57 17.68
CA VAL A 294 15.02 6.81 17.79
C VAL A 294 15.30 7.50 19.14
N LEU A 295 15.32 6.72 20.23
CA LEU A 295 15.50 7.23 21.59
C LEU A 295 16.92 7.74 21.85
N ASP A 296 17.96 7.10 21.29
CA ASP A 296 19.35 7.53 21.39
C ASP A 296 19.55 8.98 20.86
N LYS A 297 18.75 9.38 19.87
CA LYS A 297 18.78 10.73 19.29
C LYS A 297 18.07 11.80 20.13
N GLU A 298 17.16 11.43 21.03
CA GLU A 298 16.42 12.36 21.90
C GLU A 298 17.25 12.76 23.14
N GLY A 299 18.38 12.09 23.40
CA GLY A 299 19.32 12.41 24.46
C GLY A 299 19.11 11.64 25.76
N ASN A 300 20.10 11.74 26.65
CA ASN A 300 20.21 10.87 27.82
C ASN A 300 19.29 11.32 28.97
N SER A 301 18.05 10.82 28.99
CA SER A 301 17.23 10.41 30.15
C SER A 301 15.74 10.63 29.84
N LEU A 302 15.08 9.61 29.33
CA LEU A 302 13.63 9.61 29.14
C LEU A 302 12.97 8.76 30.23
N PRO A 303 12.00 9.31 30.99
CA PRO A 303 11.32 8.55 32.04
C PRO A 303 10.41 7.49 31.42
N LEU A 304 10.52 6.25 31.89
CA LEU A 304 9.50 5.23 31.62
C LEU A 304 8.25 5.56 32.43
N THR A 305 7.10 5.60 31.76
CA THR A 305 5.81 6.00 32.36
C THR A 305 5.12 4.88 33.13
N GLU A 306 5.45 3.62 32.86
CA GLU A 306 4.84 2.45 33.49
C GLU A 306 5.86 1.40 33.93
N ALA A 307 5.47 0.56 34.88
CA ALA A 307 6.27 -0.58 35.33
C ALA A 307 6.09 -1.74 34.35
N TYR A 308 7.04 -1.91 33.43
CA TYR A 308 7.03 -3.01 32.49
C TYR A 308 7.80 -4.22 33.03
N PRO A 309 7.31 -5.46 32.82
CA PRO A 309 8.03 -6.68 33.17
C PRO A 309 9.22 -6.98 32.26
N ASP A 310 9.22 -6.45 31.03
CA ASP A 310 10.33 -6.48 30.08
C ASP A 310 10.60 -5.04 29.60
N TRP A 311 11.87 -4.69 29.40
CA TRP A 311 12.27 -3.37 28.90
C TRP A 311 11.91 -3.17 27.43
N ARG A 312 11.75 -4.25 26.63
CA ARG A 312 11.50 -4.14 25.19
C ARG A 312 10.15 -3.45 24.87
N PRO A 313 8.99 -3.88 25.43
CA PRO A 313 7.73 -3.15 25.25
C PRO A 313 7.82 -1.71 25.76
N ALA A 314 8.52 -1.48 26.87
CA ALA A 314 8.71 -0.15 27.43
C ALA A 314 9.40 0.82 26.44
N LEU A 315 10.42 0.35 25.73
CA LEU A 315 11.09 1.14 24.69
C LEU A 315 10.20 1.39 23.47
N ILE A 316 9.44 0.38 23.04
CA ILE A 316 8.53 0.49 21.91
C ILE A 316 7.44 1.52 22.20
N ASP A 317 6.82 1.44 23.38
CA ASP A 317 5.77 2.36 23.80
C ASP A 317 6.29 3.79 23.97
N LEU A 318 7.49 3.95 24.54
CA LEU A 318 8.14 5.26 24.66
C LEU A 318 8.46 5.87 23.28
N ALA A 319 9.06 5.10 22.37
CA ALA A 319 9.38 5.57 21.03
C ALA A 319 8.12 5.89 20.22
N ASN A 320 7.08 5.05 20.32
CA ASN A 320 5.77 5.32 19.72
C ASN A 320 5.12 6.58 20.33
N GLY A 321 5.24 6.79 21.64
CA GLY A 321 4.77 8.00 22.32
C GLY A 321 5.41 9.26 21.75
N ILE A 322 6.74 9.30 21.68
CA ILE A 322 7.49 10.44 21.11
C ILE A 322 7.14 10.63 19.64
N ARG A 323 7.05 9.55 18.85
CA ARG A 323 6.63 9.60 17.45
C ARG A 323 5.25 10.24 17.33
N ARG A 324 4.26 9.78 18.11
CA ARG A 324 2.89 10.32 18.10
C ARG A 324 2.85 11.79 18.48
N GLU A 325 3.65 12.21 19.47
CA GLU A 325 3.78 13.62 19.86
C GLU A 325 4.34 14.48 18.71
N ARG A 326 5.46 14.04 18.10
CA ARG A 326 6.08 14.74 16.96
C ARG A 326 5.16 14.79 15.75
N LEU A 327 4.44 13.70 15.48
CA LEU A 327 3.45 13.60 14.43
C LEU A 327 2.27 14.56 14.67
N ALA A 328 1.70 14.55 15.88
CA ALA A 328 0.62 15.45 16.28
C ALA A 328 1.05 16.92 16.18
N ALA A 329 2.28 17.25 16.54
CA ALA A 329 2.84 18.59 16.40
C ALA A 329 3.04 19.02 14.93
N ALA A 330 3.25 18.06 14.02
CA ALA A 330 3.42 18.32 12.59
C ALA A 330 2.09 18.45 11.81
N MET A 331 0.98 17.93 12.36
CA MET A 331 -0.36 17.96 11.73
C MET A 331 -0.80 19.37 11.29
N PRO A 332 -0.64 20.45 12.08
CA PRO A 332 -1.07 21.79 11.65
C PRO A 332 -0.33 22.29 10.40
N ALA A 333 0.98 22.06 10.31
CA ALA A 333 1.77 22.46 9.15
C ALA A 333 1.40 21.64 7.90
N ALA A 334 1.17 20.34 8.07
CA ALA A 334 0.67 19.47 7.02
C ALA A 334 -0.72 19.91 6.52
N PHE A 335 -1.62 20.25 7.44
CA PHE A 335 -2.96 20.74 7.11
C PHE A 335 -2.93 22.10 6.41
N ALA A 336 -2.04 23.01 6.82
CA ALA A 336 -1.85 24.29 6.13
C ALA A 336 -1.41 24.08 4.68
N ARG A 337 -0.47 23.14 4.45
CA ARG A 337 -0.04 22.76 3.09
C ARG A 337 -1.18 22.15 2.28
N TYR A 338 -1.97 21.25 2.87
CA TYR A 338 -3.15 20.66 2.24
C TYR A 338 -4.16 21.72 1.81
N THR A 339 -4.50 22.63 2.72
CA THR A 339 -5.45 23.72 2.49
C THR A 339 -4.95 24.67 1.41
N LEU A 340 -3.65 25.02 1.41
CA LEU A 340 -3.05 25.85 0.36
C LEU A 340 -3.21 25.23 -1.04
N CYS A 341 -3.07 23.91 -1.16
CA CYS A 341 -3.33 23.22 -2.43
C CYS A 341 -4.78 23.44 -2.87
N ILE A 342 -5.75 23.18 -1.99
CA ILE A 342 -7.18 23.34 -2.28
C ILE A 342 -7.52 24.79 -2.67
N GLU A 343 -7.07 25.76 -1.88
CA GLU A 343 -7.29 27.19 -2.13
C GLU A 343 -6.68 27.65 -3.47
N SER A 344 -5.55 27.06 -3.85
CA SER A 344 -4.89 27.31 -5.13
C SER A 344 -5.52 26.54 -6.30
N SER A 345 -6.65 25.84 -6.10
CA SER A 345 -7.26 24.94 -7.08
C SER A 345 -6.31 23.84 -7.59
N LEU A 346 -5.32 23.48 -6.77
CA LEU A 346 -4.39 22.39 -7.02
C LEU A 346 -4.89 21.12 -6.33
N ARG A 347 -4.64 19.97 -6.95
CA ARG A 347 -4.89 18.69 -6.29
C ARG A 347 -3.83 18.45 -5.22
N PRO A 348 -4.21 18.18 -3.97
CA PRO A 348 -3.28 17.74 -2.95
C PRO A 348 -2.58 16.45 -3.43
N PRO A 349 -1.24 16.35 -3.36
CA PRO A 349 -0.54 15.14 -3.77
C PRO A 349 -0.98 13.92 -2.93
N PRO A 350 -1.10 12.71 -3.51
CA PRO A 350 -1.32 11.48 -2.76
C PRO A 350 -0.08 11.11 -1.90
N PRO A 351 -0.17 10.14 -0.97
CA PRO A 351 0.97 9.65 -0.18
C PRO A 351 2.04 9.06 -1.08
N ARG A 352 3.29 9.06 -0.61
CA ARG A 352 4.45 8.64 -1.41
C ARG A 352 4.38 7.18 -1.86
N GLU A 353 3.86 6.28 -1.03
CA GLU A 353 3.71 4.86 -1.37
C GLU A 353 2.62 4.61 -2.44
N LYS A 354 1.72 5.57 -2.68
CA LYS A 354 0.62 5.44 -3.63
C LYS A 354 0.92 5.99 -5.02
N SER A 355 2.13 6.49 -5.27
CA SER A 355 2.52 6.97 -6.60
C SER A 355 2.90 5.85 -7.57
N ALA A 356 3.11 4.62 -7.06
CA ALA A 356 3.49 3.44 -7.84
C ALA A 356 2.33 2.46 -8.06
N PHE A 357 1.11 2.78 -7.58
CA PHE A 357 -0.11 2.15 -8.07
C PHE A 357 -0.37 2.73 -9.47
N ASP A 358 0.49 2.29 -10.39
CA ASP A 358 0.46 2.60 -11.80
C ASP A 358 -0.92 2.23 -12.33
N GLU A 359 -1.61 3.20 -12.92
CA GLU A 359 -2.52 2.98 -14.05
C GLU A 359 -3.62 1.90 -13.87
N GLU A 360 -3.99 1.49 -12.66
CA GLU A 360 -5.17 0.66 -12.46
C GLU A 360 -6.40 1.47 -12.88
N ASN A 361 -7.01 0.93 -13.93
CA ASN A 361 -7.29 1.68 -15.14
C ASN A 361 -8.68 2.32 -15.00
N PRO A 362 -8.93 3.58 -15.41
CA PRO A 362 -10.30 4.04 -15.66
C PRO A 362 -11.11 3.02 -16.49
N VAL A 363 -10.44 2.21 -17.32
CA VAL A 363 -11.01 1.08 -18.05
C VAL A 363 -11.55 -0.02 -17.13
N SER A 364 -10.92 -0.36 -16.00
CA SER A 364 -11.47 -1.35 -15.05
C SER A 364 -12.78 -0.84 -14.44
N LEU A 365 -12.84 0.43 -14.03
CA LEU A 365 -14.10 1.02 -13.54
C LEU A 365 -15.19 1.06 -14.62
N LEU A 366 -14.82 1.39 -15.87
CA LEU A 366 -15.76 1.33 -17.00
C LEU A 366 -16.22 -0.10 -17.29
N HIS A 367 -15.34 -1.09 -17.11
CA HIS A 367 -15.66 -2.50 -17.27
C HIS A 367 -16.69 -2.95 -16.23
N HIS A 368 -16.48 -2.66 -14.94
CA HIS A 368 -17.45 -2.99 -13.89
C HIS A 368 -18.80 -2.32 -14.11
N ARG A 369 -18.81 -1.05 -14.54
CA ARG A 369 -20.06 -0.36 -14.94
C ARG A 369 -20.79 -1.08 -16.07
N GLU A 370 -20.05 -1.52 -17.08
CA GLU A 370 -20.61 -2.26 -18.22
C GLU A 370 -21.11 -3.64 -17.81
N GLU A 371 -20.37 -4.38 -16.97
CA GLU A 371 -20.79 -5.67 -16.41
C GLU A 371 -22.12 -5.53 -15.67
N VAL A 372 -22.28 -4.49 -14.84
CA VAL A 372 -23.53 -4.24 -14.12
C VAL A 372 -24.67 -3.92 -15.08
N LEU A 373 -24.48 -3.01 -16.02
CA LEU A 373 -25.50 -2.65 -17.01
C LEU A 373 -25.92 -3.85 -17.87
N ARG A 374 -24.95 -4.68 -18.27
CA ARG A 374 -25.19 -5.89 -19.04
C ARG A 374 -25.92 -6.95 -18.22
N GLY A 375 -25.51 -7.15 -16.97
CA GLY A 375 -26.17 -8.07 -16.05
C GLY A 375 -27.63 -7.72 -15.79
N ARG A 376 -27.96 -6.42 -15.70
CA ARG A 376 -29.35 -5.96 -15.60
C ARG A 376 -30.17 -6.24 -16.84
N GLU A 377 -29.61 -5.99 -18.02
CA GLU A 377 -30.24 -6.32 -19.30
C GLU A 377 -30.51 -7.82 -19.42
N LEU A 378 -29.56 -8.67 -19.01
CA LEU A 378 -29.71 -10.12 -18.95
C LEU A 378 -30.80 -10.56 -17.95
N ASN A 379 -30.98 -9.82 -16.86
CA ASN A 379 -32.04 -10.03 -15.89
C ASN A 379 -33.42 -9.46 -16.32
N GLY A 380 -33.51 -8.86 -17.52
CA GLY A 380 -34.75 -8.26 -18.05
C GLY A 380 -35.09 -6.90 -17.43
N GLU A 381 -34.14 -6.23 -16.79
CA GLU A 381 -34.29 -4.91 -16.20
C GLU A 381 -33.82 -3.78 -17.14
N ALA A 382 -34.14 -2.53 -16.79
CA ALA A 382 -33.65 -1.37 -17.51
C ALA A 382 -32.12 -1.24 -17.38
N ARG A 383 -31.47 -0.82 -18.47
CA ARG A 383 -30.03 -0.61 -18.55
C ARG A 383 -29.63 0.73 -17.93
N ASP A 384 -29.73 0.80 -16.60
CA ASP A 384 -29.34 1.95 -15.79
C ASP A 384 -28.74 1.50 -14.44
N PHE A 385 -28.38 2.46 -13.57
CA PHE A 385 -27.81 2.19 -12.23
C PHE A 385 -28.84 2.31 -11.10
N GLU A 386 -30.14 2.25 -11.42
CA GLU A 386 -31.25 2.27 -10.46
C GLU A 386 -31.57 0.85 -9.94
N PHE A 387 -30.61 0.29 -9.20
CA PHE A 387 -30.73 -1.00 -8.52
C PHE A 387 -30.34 -0.92 -7.05
#